data_AF-A0A2E1SI41-F1
#
_entry.id   AF-A0A2E1SI41-F1
#
_cell.length_a   1.000
_cell.length_b   1.000
_cell.length_c   1.000
_cell.angle_alpha   90.00
_cell.angle_beta   90.00
_cell.angle_gamma   90.00
#
_symmetry.space_group_name_H-M   'P 1'
#
loop_
_entity.id
_entity.type
_entity.pdbx_description
1 polymer ?
#
loop_
_entity_poly.entity_id
_entity_poly.type
_entity_poly.pdbx_seq_one_letter_code
_entity_poly.pdbx_strand_id
1 'polypeptide(L)' 'MTESNPSRPVRIGIGGPVGSGKTMLLLRLIEKLHQCYSLVAITNDIYTKEDAQFLVENSPLEASRILG' A
#
# COMPACT_ATOMS: atom_id res chain seq x y z
N MET A 1 -8.54 -25.00 19.53
CA MET A 1 -8.12 -23.63 19.21
C MET A 1 -6.73 -23.73 18.61
N THR A 2 -6.64 -23.89 17.28
CA THR A 2 -5.36 -23.88 16.58
C THR A 2 -4.92 -22.42 16.47
N GLU A 3 -3.93 -22.03 17.27
CA GLU A 3 -3.21 -20.78 17.06
C GLU A 3 -2.60 -20.85 15.66
N SER A 4 -3.16 -20.06 14.73
CA SER A 4 -2.54 -19.82 13.44
C SER A 4 -1.22 -19.12 13.70
N ASN A 5 -0.12 -19.87 13.65
CA ASN A 5 1.22 -19.33 13.53
C ASN A 5 1.16 -18.18 12.50
N PRO A 6 1.50 -16.92 12.84
CA PRO A 6 1.26 -15.80 11.94
C PRO A 6 2.15 -15.98 10.70
N SER A 7 1.58 -16.62 9.66
CA SER A 7 2.22 -16.74 8.37
C SER A 7 2.54 -15.32 7.93
N ARG A 8 3.82 -15.06 7.63
CA ARG A 8 4.26 -13.72 7.24
C ARG A 8 3.31 -13.19 6.15
N PRO A 9 2.83 -11.94 6.25
CA PRO A 9 1.94 -11.39 5.24
C PRO A 9 2.64 -11.41 3.87
N VAL A 10 1.86 -11.62 2.81
CA VAL A 10 2.35 -11.52 1.44
C VAL A 10 2.82 -10.08 1.20
N ARG A 11 4.02 -9.93 0.62
CA ARG A 11 4.61 -8.64 0.30
C ARG A 11 4.77 -8.52 -1.20
N ILE A 12 4.32 -7.42 -1.77
CA ILE A 12 4.40 -7.15 -3.21
C ILE A 12 5.19 -5.86 -3.39
N GLY A 13 6.31 -5.94 -4.09
CA GLY A 13 7.10 -4.77 -4.47
C GLY A 13 6.69 -4.25 -5.84
N ILE A 14 6.52 -2.94 -5.98
CA ILE A 14 6.22 -2.28 -7.26
C ILE A 14 7.45 -1.48 -7.70
N GLY A 15 8.13 -1.96 -8.73
CA GLY A 15 9.33 -1.33 -9.30
C GLY A 15 9.06 -0.68 -10.66
N GLY A 16 9.89 0.29 -11.05
CA GLY A 16 9.80 0.98 -12.33
C GLY A 16 10.45 2.37 -12.31
N PRO A 17 10.79 2.96 -13.48
CA PRO A 17 11.41 4.27 -13.57
C PRO A 17 10.51 5.39 -13.03
N VAL A 18 11.08 6.57 -12.78
CA VAL A 18 10.31 7.76 -12.36
C VAL A 18 9.28 8.09 -13.44
N GLY A 19 8.06 8.43 -13.02
CA GLY A 19 6.96 8.73 -13.96
C GLY A 19 6.23 7.53 -14.56
N SER A 20 6.63 6.28 -14.25
CA SER A 20 5.98 5.07 -14.80
C SER A 20 4.60 4.73 -14.19
N GLY A 21 4.07 5.60 -13.32
CA GLY A 21 2.74 5.40 -12.71
C GLY A 21 2.69 4.40 -11.54
N LYS A 22 3.80 4.14 -10.84
CA LYS A 22 3.85 3.18 -9.71
C LYS A 22 2.81 3.49 -8.62
N THR A 23 2.72 4.74 -8.18
CA THR A 23 1.77 5.20 -7.16
C THR A 23 0.32 5.01 -7.62
N MET A 24 0.03 5.26 -8.90
CA MET A 24 -1.29 5.02 -9.49
C MET A 24 -1.62 3.53 -9.53
N LEU A 25 -0.67 2.67 -9.91
CA LEU A 25 -0.85 1.22 -9.87
C LEU A 25 -1.15 0.73 -8.46
N LEU A 26 -0.42 1.25 -7.46
CA LEU A 26 -0.65 0.93 -6.06
C LEU A 26 -2.07 1.30 -5.62
N LEU A 27 -2.56 2.50 -5.97
CA LEU A 27 -3.93 2.91 -5.71
C LEU A 27 -4.96 1.93 -6.30
N ARG A 28 -4.82 1.56 -7.58
CA ARG A 28 -5.75 0.62 -8.24
C ARG A 28 -5.73 -0.78 -7.61
N LEU A 29 -4.55 -1.24 -7.17
CA LEU A 29 -4.44 -2.50 -6.44
C LEU A 29 -5.15 -2.43 -5.09
N ILE A 30 -4.99 -1.34 -4.34
CA ILE A 30 -5.69 -1.11 -3.07
C ILE A 30 -7.21 -1.12 -3.28
N GLU A 31 -7.72 -0.35 -4.24
CA GLU A 31 -9.15 -0.29 -4.56
C GLU A 31 -9.75 -1.68 -4.84
N LYS A 32 -9.00 -2.54 -5.57
CA LYS A 32 -9.46 -3.88 -5.92
C LYS A 32 -9.33 -4.89 -4.79
N LEU A 33 -8.30 -4.78 -3.95
CA LEU A 33 -7.94 -5.84 -3.01
C LEU A 33 -8.40 -5.57 -1.57
N HIS A 34 -8.60 -4.30 -1.17
CA HIS A 34 -8.94 -3.96 0.23
C HIS A 34 -10.27 -4.55 0.70
N GLN A 35 -11.17 -4.89 -0.23
CA GLN A 35 -12.46 -5.53 0.07
C GLN A 35 -12.32 -6.99 0.50
N CYS A 36 -11.24 -7.65 0.08
CA CYS A 36 -11.01 -9.09 0.34
C CYS A 36 -9.87 -9.35 1.32
N TYR A 37 -8.94 -8.41 1.46
CA TYR A 37 -7.71 -8.58 2.24
C TYR A 37 -7.49 -7.41 3.19
N SER A 38 -6.89 -7.70 4.36
CA SER A 38 -6.35 -6.64 5.22
C SER A 38 -5.05 -6.12 4.60
N LEU A 39 -5.06 -4.86 4.15
CA LEU A 39 -3.95 -4.25 3.44
C LEU A 39 -3.28 -3.15 4.24
N VAL A 40 -2.01 -2.94 3.89
CA VAL A 40 -1.21 -1.76 4.23
C VAL A 40 -0.42 -1.35 2.97
N ALA A 41 -0.24 -0.04 2.78
CA ALA A 41 0.56 0.52 1.71
C ALA A 41 1.84 1.11 2.29
N ILE A 42 2.98 0.82 1.66
CA ILE A 42 4.28 1.37 2.05
C ILE A 42 4.90 2.00 0.81
N THR A 43 5.12 3.31 0.85
CA THR A 43 5.88 4.04 -0.16
C THR A 43 7.32 4.24 0.33
N ASN A 44 8.25 4.50 -0.59
CA ASN A 44 9.68 4.58 -0.26
C ASN A 44 10.16 6.03 -0.12
N ASP A 45 9.26 7.00 -0.02
CA ASP A 45 9.60 8.41 -0.12
C ASP A 45 9.99 9.00 1.24
N ILE A 46 11.13 8.54 1.77
CA ILE A 46 11.69 8.98 3.06
C ILE A 46 12.02 10.48 3.11
N TYR A 47 12.11 11.15 1.94
CA TYR A 47 12.40 12.57 1.82
C TYR A 47 11.15 13.41 1.50
N THR A 48 10.12 12.84 0.87
CA THR A 48 8.96 13.56 0.35
C THR A 48 7.68 12.80 0.64
N LYS A 49 6.80 13.34 1.48
CA LYS A 49 5.57 12.61 1.87
C LYS A 49 4.47 12.59 0.81
N GLU A 50 4.77 13.00 -0.42
CA GLU A 50 3.79 13.23 -1.49
C GLU A 50 3.07 11.95 -1.89
N ASP A 51 3.78 10.85 -2.15
CA ASP A 51 3.14 9.58 -2.52
C ASP A 51 2.26 9.04 -1.38
N ALA A 52 2.73 9.11 -0.13
CA ALA A 52 1.96 8.65 1.02
C ALA A 52 0.71 9.52 1.24
N GLN A 53 0.85 10.83 1.17
CA GLN A 53 -0.26 11.77 1.32
C GLN A 53 -1.28 11.61 0.18
N PHE A 54 -0.81 11.45 -1.06
CA PHE A 54 -1.67 11.13 -2.21
C PHE A 54 -2.51 9.88 -1.94
N LEU A 55 -1.91 8.81 -1.40
CA LEU A 55 -2.65 7.58 -1.08
C LEU A 55 -3.61 7.77 0.10
N VAL A 56 -3.26 8.56 1.11
CA VAL A 56 -4.18 8.90 2.22
C VAL A 56 -5.41 9.64 1.71
N GLU A 57 -5.24 10.56 0.76
CA GLU A 57 -6.33 11.36 0.21
C GLU A 57 -7.20 10.60 -0.81
N ASN A 58 -6.61 9.65 -1.56
CA ASN A 58 -7.27 9.04 -2.72
C ASN A 58 -7.64 7.56 -2.54
N SER A 59 -7.10 6.87 -1.54
CA SER A 59 -7.39 5.45 -1.31
C SER A 59 -8.47 5.23 -0.25
N PRO A 60 -9.15 4.07 -0.26
CA PRO A 60 -10.14 3.71 0.76
C PRO A 60 -9.53 3.25 2.09
N LEU A 61 -8.20 3.33 2.27
CA LEU A 61 -7.54 2.90 3.50
C LEU A 61 -7.48 4.04 4.52
N GLU A 62 -7.67 3.68 5.80
CA GLU A 62 -7.34 4.55 6.92
C GLU A 62 -5.88 5.03 6.84
N ALA A 63 -5.63 6.29 7.21
CA ALA A 63 -4.28 6.87 7.15
C ALA A 63 -3.24 6.07 7.95
N SER A 64 -3.66 5.40 9.04
CA SER A 64 -2.81 4.53 9.85
C SER A 64 -2.32 3.27 9.13
N ARG A 65 -2.87 2.94 7.96
CA ARG A 65 -2.48 1.81 7.11
C ARG A 65 -1.54 2.21 5.97
N ILE A 66 -1.14 3.47 5.91
CA ILE A 66 -0.28 4.02 4.86
C ILE A 66 0.99 4.56 5.53
N LEU A 67 2.14 4.05 5.09
CA LEU A 67 3.45 4.47 5.56
C LEU A 67 4.25 5.01 4.37
N GLY A 68 4.95 6.12 4.58
CA GLY A 68 5.91 6.68 3.62
C GLY A 68 7.20 7.09 4.30
#